data_AF-A0AAE1ASB0-F1
#
_entry.id   AF-A0AAE1ASB0-F1
#
_cell.length_a   1.000
_cell.length_b   1.000
_cell.length_c   1.000
_cell.angle_alpha   90.00
_cell.angle_beta   90.00
_cell.angle_gamma   90.00
#
_symmetry.space_group_name_H-M   'P 1'
#
loop_
_entity.id
_entity.type
_entity.pdbx_description
1 polymer ?
#
loop_
_entity_poly.entity_id
_entity_poly.type
_entity_poly.pdbx_seq_one_letter_code
_entity_poly.pdbx_strand_id
1 'polypeptide(L)'
;MQPPLNNNAMWSGEWLDNLRLAKMESFSNHDHDIRPLVQAPMESPLNLAHTFSRRADMFTKSRKYEDAIVCHRRAAEYLLQAMNTTKSSALLDSMALQHKAYLSQIDKLHAKSQLLDLVDRSAKATATVSRATQTDDIHNVETKQLTAVDEGTVCQILRENDDVINHISLLNGQKPEDNQGASDKFQTSINVHSTLNVLETQGLYKNTVAHKVARADGHALADNMTCSFDEVVKMNEKLSSTVRSLIQELQSNKMEKKQLEQKLGGKSQKRKQGSEEALKFASLDLPPLEVSYPELTNFNLQS
;
A
#
# COMPACT_ATOMS: atom_id res chain seq x y z
N MET A 1 10.82 39.31 -36.93
CA MET A 1 10.46 39.38 -35.49
C MET A 1 10.17 37.97 -35.03
N GLN A 2 11.13 37.36 -34.32
CA GLN A 2 10.95 36.04 -33.70
C GLN A 2 10.44 36.24 -32.26
N PRO A 3 9.47 35.44 -31.77
CA PRO A 3 9.05 35.51 -30.38
C PRO A 3 10.09 34.83 -29.46
N PRO A 4 10.21 35.25 -28.19
CA PRO A 4 11.19 34.69 -27.28
C PRO A 4 10.76 33.29 -26.80
N LEU A 5 11.72 32.36 -26.81
CA LEU A 5 11.59 31.04 -26.18
C LEU A 5 11.60 31.21 -24.66
N ASN A 6 10.47 30.87 -24.04
CA ASN A 6 10.29 30.84 -22.59
C ASN A 6 10.85 29.52 -22.03
N ASN A 7 12.09 29.55 -21.54
CA ASN A 7 12.76 28.43 -20.89
C ASN A 7 12.40 28.36 -19.40
N ASN A 8 11.18 27.94 -19.07
CA ASN A 8 10.83 27.65 -17.66
C ASN A 8 9.89 26.46 -17.46
N ALA A 9 9.90 25.49 -18.38
CA ALA A 9 9.04 24.31 -18.35
C ALA A 9 9.81 22.99 -18.07
N MET A 10 10.78 23.01 -17.14
CA MET A 10 11.66 21.85 -16.93
C MET A 10 11.65 21.28 -15.50
N TRP A 11 10.71 21.68 -14.64
CA TRP A 11 10.53 21.05 -13.32
C TRP A 11 9.07 21.14 -12.84
N SER A 12 8.22 20.17 -13.24
CA SER A 12 7.16 19.62 -12.37
C SER A 12 6.30 18.58 -13.11
N GLY A 13 6.34 17.32 -12.67
CA GLY A 13 5.22 16.36 -12.72
C GLY A 13 4.77 15.75 -14.06
N GLU A 14 4.85 16.47 -15.18
CA GLU A 14 4.12 16.11 -16.41
C GLU A 14 4.55 14.77 -17.05
N TRP A 15 5.76 14.30 -16.81
CA TRP A 15 6.23 13.02 -17.36
C TRP A 15 5.66 11.79 -16.64
N LEU A 16 5.47 11.87 -15.32
CA LEU A 16 4.83 10.81 -14.55
C LEU A 16 3.32 10.79 -14.80
N ASP A 17 2.71 11.96 -15.01
CA ASP A 17 1.30 12.05 -15.39
C ASP A 17 1.05 11.52 -16.80
N ASN A 18 1.92 11.79 -17.77
CA ASN A 18 1.79 11.23 -19.14
C ASN A 18 1.99 9.71 -19.20
N LEU A 19 2.88 9.13 -18.38
CA LEU A 19 3.05 7.67 -18.32
C LEU A 19 1.92 6.97 -17.54
N ARG A 20 1.30 7.66 -16.56
CA ARG A 20 0.08 7.21 -15.88
C ARG A 20 -1.14 7.32 -16.80
N LEU A 21 -1.22 8.37 -17.64
CA LEU A 21 -2.26 8.55 -18.67
C LEU A 21 -2.15 7.52 -19.80
N ALA A 22 -0.95 7.19 -20.28
CA ALA A 22 -0.76 6.17 -21.32
C ALA A 22 -1.18 4.77 -20.86
N LYS A 23 -1.13 4.49 -19.55
CA LYS A 23 -1.67 3.27 -18.93
C LYS A 23 -3.15 3.39 -18.54
N MET A 24 -3.77 4.57 -18.69
CA MET A 24 -5.20 4.85 -18.44
C MET A 24 -6.08 4.68 -19.69
N GLU A 25 -5.59 4.90 -20.91
CA GLU A 25 -6.40 4.69 -22.13
C GLU A 25 -6.79 3.22 -22.34
N SER A 26 -6.03 2.28 -21.76
CA SER A 26 -6.32 0.84 -21.84
C SER A 26 -7.36 0.35 -20.81
N PHE A 27 -7.75 1.18 -19.83
CA PHE A 27 -8.77 0.85 -18.83
C PHE A 27 -10.14 1.50 -19.12
N SER A 28 -10.28 2.25 -20.22
CA SER A 28 -11.48 3.02 -20.56
C SER A 28 -12.67 2.19 -21.09
N ASN A 29 -12.53 0.86 -21.25
CA ASN A 29 -13.58 0.01 -21.82
C ASN A 29 -14.28 -0.92 -20.81
N HIS A 30 -14.11 -0.71 -19.51
CA HIS A 30 -14.93 -1.38 -18.51
C HIS A 30 -15.99 -0.42 -17.98
N ASP A 31 -17.11 -0.39 -18.71
CA ASP A 31 -18.35 0.29 -18.39
C ASP A 31 -19.01 -0.41 -17.18
N HIS A 32 -18.38 -0.29 -16.01
CA HIS A 32 -18.90 -0.79 -14.74
C HIS A 32 -20.02 0.12 -14.28
N ASP A 33 -21.23 -0.06 -14.85
CA ASP A 33 -22.56 0.27 -14.30
C ASP A 33 -22.60 1.43 -13.27
N ILE A 34 -21.88 2.52 -13.56
CA ILE A 34 -21.98 3.77 -12.85
C ILE A 34 -23.21 4.37 -13.48
N ARG A 35 -24.40 3.95 -13.01
CA ARG A 35 -25.68 4.52 -13.44
C ARG A 35 -25.47 5.99 -13.70
N PRO A 36 -25.66 6.47 -14.94
CA PRO A 36 -25.42 7.86 -15.26
C PRO A 36 -26.28 8.63 -14.27
N LEU A 37 -25.62 9.47 -13.46
CA LEU A 37 -26.34 10.51 -12.76
C LEU A 37 -27.12 11.19 -13.87
N VAL A 38 -28.45 11.02 -13.83
CA VAL A 38 -29.38 11.70 -14.72
C VAL A 38 -28.87 13.13 -14.78
N GLN A 39 -28.31 13.51 -15.94
CA GLN A 39 -27.73 14.84 -16.14
C GLN A 39 -28.91 15.79 -16.03
N ALA A 40 -29.20 16.21 -14.80
CA ALA A 40 -30.04 17.36 -14.55
C ALA A 40 -29.38 18.51 -15.32
N PRO A 41 -30.06 19.20 -16.24
CA PRO A 41 -29.42 20.05 -17.24
C PRO A 41 -28.63 21.27 -16.74
N MET A 42 -28.33 21.40 -15.44
CA MET A 42 -27.80 22.63 -14.83
C MET A 42 -26.86 22.41 -13.62
N GLU A 43 -26.20 21.25 -13.46
CA GLU A 43 -25.23 21.13 -12.36
C GLU A 43 -23.88 21.80 -12.71
N SER A 44 -23.51 22.83 -11.95
CA SER A 44 -22.20 23.49 -12.05
C SER A 44 -21.06 22.46 -11.89
N PRO A 45 -19.92 22.59 -12.61
CA PRO A 45 -18.78 21.69 -12.48
C PRO A 45 -18.30 21.50 -11.03
N LEU A 46 -18.36 22.56 -10.21
CA LEU A 46 -18.03 22.46 -8.79
C LEU A 46 -19.00 21.55 -8.01
N ASN A 47 -20.30 21.61 -8.32
CA ASN A 47 -21.29 20.74 -7.69
C ASN A 47 -21.08 19.28 -8.08
N LEU A 48 -20.77 19.02 -9.36
CA LEU A 48 -20.43 17.68 -9.83
C LEU A 48 -19.21 17.12 -9.09
N ALA A 49 -18.16 17.93 -8.91
CA ALA A 49 -16.98 17.52 -8.15
C ALA A 49 -17.35 17.05 -6.72
N HIS A 50 -18.19 17.83 -6.01
CA HIS A 50 -18.65 17.45 -4.68
C HIS A 50 -19.57 16.23 -4.66
N THR A 51 -20.43 16.06 -5.66
CA THR A 51 -21.28 14.87 -5.79
C THR A 51 -20.45 13.60 -5.99
N PHE A 52 -19.43 13.64 -6.87
CA PHE A 52 -18.52 12.52 -7.04
C PHE A 52 -17.67 12.26 -5.78
N SER A 53 -17.25 13.31 -5.06
CA SER A 53 -16.57 13.17 -3.77
C SER A 53 -17.42 12.41 -2.75
N ARG A 54 -18.69 12.80 -2.55
CA ARG A 54 -19.60 12.09 -1.64
C ARG A 54 -19.81 10.64 -2.05
N ARG A 55 -19.92 10.38 -3.36
CA ARG A 55 -20.07 9.03 -3.89
C ARG A 55 -18.81 8.17 -3.64
N ALA A 56 -17.62 8.76 -3.79
CA ALA A 56 -16.36 8.09 -3.47
C ALA A 56 -16.28 7.69 -1.98
N ASP A 57 -16.77 8.54 -1.08
CA ASP A 57 -16.85 8.22 0.35
C ASP A 57 -17.78 7.02 0.62
N MET A 58 -18.90 6.92 -0.10
CA MET A 58 -19.80 5.76 -0.01
C MET A 58 -19.11 4.47 -0.47
N PHE A 59 -18.44 4.49 -1.63
CA PHE A 59 -17.70 3.33 -2.12
C PHE A 59 -16.55 2.92 -1.20
N THR A 60 -15.85 3.90 -0.61
CA THR A 60 -14.80 3.66 0.38
C THR A 60 -15.34 2.94 1.62
N LYS A 61 -16.52 3.35 2.12
CA LYS A 61 -17.18 2.67 3.25
C LYS A 61 -17.57 1.24 2.91
N SER A 62 -17.98 0.98 1.67
CA SER A 62 -18.29 -0.35 1.16
C SER A 62 -17.07 -1.17 0.73
N ARG A 63 -15.84 -0.68 0.98
CA ARG A 63 -14.56 -1.31 0.57
C ARG A 63 -14.43 -1.53 -0.95
N LYS A 64 -15.20 -0.82 -1.77
CA LYS A 64 -15.09 -0.84 -3.23
C LYS A 64 -14.08 0.22 -3.67
N TYR A 65 -12.79 -0.05 -3.45
CA TYR A 65 -11.75 0.96 -3.60
C TYR A 65 -11.54 1.41 -5.05
N GLU A 66 -11.69 0.52 -6.03
CA GLU A 66 -11.58 0.88 -7.46
C GLU A 66 -12.67 1.87 -7.90
N ASP A 67 -13.92 1.64 -7.50
CA ASP A 67 -15.03 2.56 -7.78
C ASP A 67 -14.82 3.93 -7.10
N ALA A 68 -14.29 3.92 -5.87
CA ALA A 68 -13.95 5.14 -5.14
C ALA A 68 -12.85 5.93 -5.85
N ILE A 69 -11.82 5.26 -6.38
CA ILE A 69 -10.74 5.88 -7.15
C ILE A 69 -11.29 6.55 -8.41
N VAL A 70 -12.16 5.86 -9.16
CA VAL A 70 -12.81 6.44 -10.35
C VAL A 70 -13.61 7.69 -9.99
N CYS A 71 -14.35 7.66 -8.88
CA CYS A 71 -15.11 8.81 -8.42
C CYS A 71 -14.22 10.01 -8.03
N HIS A 72 -13.13 9.79 -7.28
CA HIS A 72 -12.20 10.89 -6.97
C HIS A 72 -11.48 11.46 -8.19
N ARG A 73 -11.20 10.63 -9.22
CA ARG A 73 -10.65 11.12 -10.49
C ARG A 73 -11.62 12.04 -11.22
N ARG A 74 -12.88 11.60 -11.37
CA ARG A 74 -13.93 12.45 -11.94
C ARG A 74 -14.13 13.73 -11.14
N ALA A 75 -14.08 13.65 -9.80
CA ALA A 75 -14.17 14.84 -8.95
C ALA A 75 -13.02 15.83 -9.22
N ALA A 76 -11.78 15.33 -9.39
CA ALA A 76 -10.63 16.15 -9.75
C ALA A 76 -10.77 16.81 -11.14
N GLU A 77 -11.26 16.07 -12.13
CA GLU A 77 -11.53 16.57 -13.49
C GLU A 77 -12.57 17.71 -13.50
N TYR A 78 -13.70 17.51 -12.82
CA TYR A 78 -14.74 18.55 -12.72
C TYR A 78 -14.25 19.77 -11.93
N LEU A 79 -13.38 19.57 -10.94
CA LEU A 79 -12.78 20.67 -10.19
C LEU A 79 -11.82 21.50 -11.06
N LEU A 80 -11.04 20.86 -11.95
CA LEU A 80 -10.23 21.56 -12.95
C LEU A 80 -11.09 22.38 -13.92
N GLN A 81 -12.22 21.83 -14.38
CA GLN A 81 -13.16 22.58 -15.20
C GLN A 81 -13.71 23.80 -14.44
N ALA A 82 -14.07 23.64 -13.17
CA ALA A 82 -14.54 24.74 -12.32
C ALA A 82 -13.47 25.82 -12.12
N MET A 83 -12.20 25.42 -11.95
CA MET A 83 -11.06 26.34 -11.87
C MET A 83 -10.94 27.19 -13.14
N ASN A 84 -11.05 26.58 -14.33
CA ASN A 84 -10.95 27.31 -15.61
C ASN A 84 -12.05 28.36 -15.81
N THR A 85 -13.23 28.17 -15.20
CA THR A 85 -14.34 29.14 -15.28
C THR A 85 -14.27 30.26 -14.23
N THR A 86 -13.47 30.07 -13.18
CA THR A 86 -13.43 30.95 -12.02
C THR A 86 -12.43 32.09 -12.22
N LYS A 87 -12.86 33.33 -11.95
CA LYS A 87 -11.99 34.54 -12.03
C LYS A 87 -11.42 34.98 -10.69
N SER A 88 -11.93 34.43 -9.58
CA SER A 88 -11.51 34.81 -8.23
C SER A 88 -10.24 34.06 -7.82
N SER A 89 -9.16 34.80 -7.56
CA SER A 89 -7.87 34.23 -7.10
C SER A 89 -8.04 33.41 -5.81
N ALA A 90 -8.77 33.93 -4.82
CA ALA A 90 -8.98 33.23 -3.56
C ALA A 90 -9.74 31.91 -3.73
N LEU A 91 -10.67 31.85 -4.68
CA LEU A 91 -11.42 30.62 -4.97
C LEU A 91 -10.55 29.62 -5.74
N LEU A 92 -9.71 30.10 -6.67
CA LEU A 92 -8.73 29.27 -7.38
C LEU A 92 -7.77 28.57 -6.41
N ASP A 93 -7.23 29.29 -5.43
CA ASP A 93 -6.33 28.71 -4.41
C ASP A 93 -7.03 27.61 -3.60
N SER A 94 -8.28 27.85 -3.19
CA SER A 94 -9.09 26.86 -2.48
C SER A 94 -9.35 25.62 -3.33
N MET A 95 -9.71 25.80 -4.60
CA MET A 95 -9.94 24.69 -5.53
C MET A 95 -8.66 23.91 -5.83
N ALA A 96 -7.52 24.58 -5.99
CA ALA A 96 -6.24 23.91 -6.18
C ALA A 96 -5.86 23.02 -4.97
N LEU A 97 -6.13 23.50 -3.75
CA LEU A 97 -5.95 22.71 -2.54
C LEU A 97 -6.87 21.48 -2.51
N GLN A 98 -8.15 21.64 -2.88
CA GLN A 98 -9.09 20.52 -2.97
C GLN A 98 -8.69 19.51 -4.04
N HIS A 99 -8.20 19.95 -5.19
CA HIS A 99 -7.70 19.09 -6.27
C HIS A 99 -6.53 18.23 -5.77
N LYS A 100 -5.55 18.85 -5.11
CA LYS A 100 -4.44 18.14 -4.47
C LYS A 100 -4.92 17.13 -3.42
N ALA A 101 -5.97 17.47 -2.66
CA ALA A 101 -6.57 16.55 -1.69
C ALA A 101 -7.19 15.32 -2.37
N TYR A 102 -7.89 15.48 -3.50
CA TYR A 102 -8.43 14.34 -4.27
C TYR A 102 -7.33 13.43 -4.80
N LEU A 103 -6.23 13.98 -5.34
CA LEU A 103 -5.09 13.17 -5.78
C LEU A 103 -4.47 12.38 -4.62
N SER A 104 -4.28 13.03 -3.46
CA SER A 104 -3.78 12.35 -2.27
C SER A 104 -4.72 11.24 -1.77
N GLN A 105 -6.04 11.43 -1.90
CA GLN A 105 -7.03 10.41 -1.55
C GLN A 105 -6.96 9.22 -2.51
N ILE A 106 -6.77 9.45 -3.81
CA ILE A 106 -6.57 8.39 -4.80
C ILE A 106 -5.36 7.52 -4.43
N ASP A 107 -4.22 8.12 -4.11
CA ASP A 107 -3.02 7.34 -3.74
C ASP A 107 -3.23 6.52 -2.46
N LYS A 108 -3.93 7.09 -1.46
CA LYS A 108 -4.31 6.35 -0.24
C LYS A 108 -5.23 5.18 -0.52
N LEU A 109 -6.18 5.33 -1.45
CA LEU A 109 -7.10 4.27 -1.84
C LEU A 109 -6.38 3.17 -2.63
N HIS A 110 -5.43 3.51 -3.50
CA HIS A 110 -4.56 2.53 -4.16
C HIS A 110 -3.82 1.67 -3.15
N ALA A 111 -3.19 2.28 -2.15
CA ALA A 111 -2.49 1.55 -1.09
C ALA A 111 -3.44 0.62 -0.30
N LYS A 112 -4.66 1.08 -0.01
CA LYS A 112 -5.68 0.25 0.66
C LYS A 112 -6.17 -0.91 -0.22
N SER A 113 -6.35 -0.69 -1.52
CA SER A 113 -6.76 -1.72 -2.49
C SER A 113 -5.70 -2.84 -2.54
N GLN A 114 -4.43 -2.46 -2.69
CA GLN A 114 -3.31 -3.41 -2.70
C GLN A 114 -3.20 -4.21 -1.39
N LEU A 115 -3.39 -3.56 -0.24
CA LEU A 115 -3.35 -4.25 1.05
C LEU A 115 -4.50 -5.27 1.18
N LEU A 116 -5.70 -4.93 0.71
CA LEU A 116 -6.85 -5.83 0.73
C LEU A 116 -6.57 -7.07 -0.13
N ASP A 117 -6.04 -6.90 -1.34
CA ASP A 117 -5.67 -8.00 -2.23
C ASP A 117 -4.63 -8.95 -1.60
N LEU A 118 -3.64 -8.40 -0.89
CA LEU A 118 -2.63 -9.20 -0.19
C LEU A 118 -3.24 -10.03 0.95
N VAL A 119 -4.16 -9.44 1.71
CA VAL A 119 -4.86 -10.14 2.79
C VAL A 119 -5.75 -11.25 2.23
N ASP A 120 -6.44 -11.01 1.12
CA ASP A 120 -7.28 -12.03 0.49
C ASP A 120 -6.45 -13.19 -0.08
N ARG A 121 -5.27 -12.90 -0.65
CA ARG A 121 -4.32 -13.94 -1.11
C ARG A 121 -3.76 -14.75 0.06
N SER A 122 -3.37 -14.10 1.16
CA SER A 122 -2.85 -14.81 2.32
C SER A 122 -3.92 -15.67 2.99
N ALA A 123 -5.16 -15.19 3.10
CA ALA A 123 -6.29 -15.98 3.62
C ALA A 123 -6.54 -17.25 2.79
N LYS A 124 -6.47 -17.14 1.45
CA LYS A 124 -6.59 -18.30 0.54
C LYS A 124 -5.44 -19.29 0.73
N ALA A 125 -4.21 -18.81 0.85
CA ALA A 125 -3.05 -19.66 1.09
C ALA A 125 -3.17 -20.42 2.43
N THR A 126 -3.57 -19.74 3.51
CA THR A 126 -3.79 -20.38 4.81
C THR A 126 -4.89 -21.44 4.74
N ALA A 127 -6.00 -21.17 4.05
CA ALA A 127 -7.07 -22.16 3.86
C ALA A 127 -6.60 -23.41 3.10
N THR A 128 -5.73 -23.26 2.10
CA THR A 128 -5.15 -24.41 1.38
C THR A 128 -4.19 -25.22 2.26
N VAL A 129 -3.40 -24.56 3.12
CA VAL A 129 -2.50 -25.24 4.06
C VAL A 129 -3.29 -26.00 5.12
N SER A 130 -4.33 -25.40 5.71
CA SER A 130 -5.19 -26.08 6.69
C SER A 130 -5.94 -27.28 6.11
N ARG A 131 -6.31 -27.24 4.83
CA ARG A 131 -6.93 -28.39 4.13
C ARG A 131 -5.92 -29.50 3.87
N ALA A 132 -4.65 -29.18 3.59
CA ALA A 132 -3.60 -30.18 3.38
C ALA A 132 -3.18 -30.89 4.68
N THR A 133 -3.39 -30.27 5.85
CA THR A 133 -3.08 -30.88 7.16
C THR A 133 -4.25 -31.63 7.80
N GLN A 134 -5.39 -31.76 7.13
CA GLN A 134 -6.59 -32.45 7.64
C GLN A 134 -7.05 -33.62 6.74
N THR A 135 -6.09 -34.40 6.23
CA THR A 135 -6.36 -35.75 5.72
C THR A 135 -5.50 -36.74 6.51
N ASP A 136 -5.85 -36.94 7.78
CA ASP A 136 -5.59 -38.22 8.42
C ASP A 136 -6.63 -39.22 7.88
N ASP A 137 -6.11 -40.02 6.95
CA ASP A 137 -6.26 -41.47 6.87
C ASP A 137 -7.40 -42.15 6.07
N ILE A 138 -6.92 -43.10 5.24
CA ILE A 138 -7.53 -44.36 4.74
C ILE A 138 -7.98 -44.43 3.25
N HIS A 139 -7.19 -45.26 2.55
CA HIS A 139 -7.38 -45.99 1.28
C HIS A 139 -6.96 -45.36 -0.06
N ASN A 140 -5.74 -45.75 -0.47
CA ASN A 140 -5.44 -46.49 -1.71
C ASN A 140 -6.20 -46.06 -2.97
N VAL A 141 -5.51 -45.35 -3.88
CA VAL A 141 -5.22 -45.79 -5.26
C VAL A 141 -4.32 -44.74 -5.92
N GLU A 142 -3.09 -45.17 -6.20
CA GLU A 142 -2.30 -44.88 -7.40
C GLU A 142 -2.63 -43.60 -8.21
N THR A 143 -1.95 -42.50 -7.88
CA THR A 143 -1.63 -41.47 -8.88
C THR A 143 -0.13 -41.22 -8.84
N LYS A 144 0.57 -41.87 -9.79
CA LYS A 144 1.93 -41.54 -10.17
C LYS A 144 1.99 -40.08 -10.62
N GLN A 145 3.12 -39.45 -10.33
CA GLN A 145 3.59 -38.18 -10.91
C GLN A 145 3.30 -36.91 -10.08
N LEU A 146 3.79 -36.89 -8.84
CA LEU A 146 4.43 -35.69 -8.32
C LEU A 146 5.86 -36.07 -7.91
N THR A 147 6.84 -35.44 -8.55
CA THR A 147 8.27 -35.61 -8.28
C THR A 147 8.55 -35.30 -6.82
N ALA A 148 8.76 -36.35 -6.03
CA ALA A 148 9.41 -36.25 -4.74
C ALA A 148 10.78 -35.59 -4.97
N VAL A 149 10.91 -34.33 -4.56
CA VAL A 149 12.23 -33.75 -4.36
C VAL A 149 12.85 -34.59 -3.25
N ASP A 150 13.81 -35.42 -3.63
CA ASP A 150 14.53 -36.32 -2.75
C ASP A 150 15.02 -35.54 -1.52
N GLU A 151 14.79 -36.08 -0.33
CA GLU A 151 15.18 -35.49 0.95
C GLU A 151 16.71 -35.23 0.98
N GLY A 152 17.47 -36.02 0.21
CA GLY A 152 18.88 -35.81 -0.06
C GLY A 152 19.18 -34.49 -0.77
N THR A 153 18.32 -34.05 -1.69
CA THR A 153 18.49 -32.76 -2.42
C THR A 153 18.28 -31.58 -1.48
N VAL A 154 17.31 -31.65 -0.57
CA VAL A 154 17.06 -30.59 0.42
C VAL A 154 18.24 -30.50 1.40
N CYS A 155 18.73 -31.63 1.90
CA CYS A 155 19.90 -31.67 2.77
C CYS A 155 21.18 -31.17 2.06
N GLN A 156 21.30 -31.41 0.76
CA GLN A 156 22.42 -30.94 -0.05
C GLN A 156 22.42 -29.42 -0.20
N ILE A 157 21.26 -28.83 -0.53
CA ILE A 157 21.11 -27.37 -0.65
C ILE A 157 21.42 -26.66 0.68
N LEU A 158 21.01 -27.25 1.81
CA LEU A 158 21.29 -26.68 3.13
C LEU A 158 22.80 -26.69 3.45
N ARG A 159 23.52 -27.76 3.13
CA ARG A 159 24.98 -27.81 3.29
C ARG A 159 25.69 -26.76 2.44
N GLU A 160 25.30 -26.62 1.18
CA GLU A 160 25.91 -25.65 0.26
C GLU A 160 25.71 -24.20 0.74
N ASN A 161 24.55 -23.90 1.34
CA ASN A 161 24.30 -22.59 1.93
C ASN A 161 25.18 -22.32 3.17
N ASP A 162 25.38 -23.31 4.04
CA ASP A 162 26.25 -23.17 5.20
C ASP A 162 27.72 -22.96 4.79
N ASP A 163 28.18 -23.64 3.73
CA ASP A 163 29.53 -23.45 3.17
C ASP A 163 29.73 -22.03 2.62
N VAL A 164 28.73 -21.46 1.93
CA VAL A 164 28.78 -20.08 1.43
C VAL A 164 28.83 -19.07 2.58
N ILE A 165 28.04 -19.27 3.63
CA ILE A 165 28.03 -18.39 4.81
C ILE A 165 29.39 -18.43 5.53
N ASN A 166 29.99 -19.62 5.66
CA ASN A 166 31.32 -19.77 6.24
C ASN A 166 32.40 -19.07 5.40
N HIS A 167 32.32 -19.18 4.06
CA HIS A 167 33.28 -18.54 3.17
C HIS A 167 33.20 -17.00 3.22
N ILE A 168 31.99 -16.43 3.32
CA ILE A 168 31.79 -14.99 3.49
C ILE A 168 32.32 -14.53 4.86
N SER A 169 32.13 -15.34 5.90
CA SER A 169 32.62 -15.03 7.26
C SER A 169 34.15 -15.01 7.34
N LEU A 170 34.82 -15.93 6.63
CA LEU A 170 36.29 -15.96 6.54
C LEU A 170 36.85 -14.77 5.77
N LEU A 171 36.22 -14.38 4.66
CA LEU A 171 36.64 -13.21 3.87
C LEU A 171 36.47 -11.90 4.62
N ASN A 172 35.45 -11.78 5.47
CA ASN A 172 35.25 -10.60 6.32
C ASN A 172 36.16 -10.58 7.57
N GLY A 173 36.74 -11.72 7.94
CA GLY A 173 37.64 -11.86 9.10
C GLY A 173 39.12 -11.58 8.79
N GLN A 174 39.56 -11.70 7.54
CA GLN A 174 40.93 -11.36 7.15
C GLN A 174 41.08 -9.87 6.84
N LYS A 175 41.15 -9.06 7.89
CA LYS A 175 41.86 -7.77 7.82
C LYS A 175 43.36 -8.07 7.82
N PRO A 176 44.15 -7.62 6.84
CA PRO A 176 45.59 -7.73 6.92
C PRO A 176 46.08 -6.77 8.00
N GLU A 177 46.37 -7.31 9.19
CA GLU A 177 47.27 -6.65 10.12
C GLU A 177 48.67 -6.79 9.54
N ASP A 178 49.17 -5.70 8.97
CA ASP A 178 50.56 -5.32 9.14
C ASP A 178 50.78 -3.84 8.76
N ASN A 179 51.55 -3.20 9.64
CA ASN A 179 52.23 -1.90 9.54
C ASN A 179 51.59 -0.65 10.15
N GLN A 180 52.20 -0.30 11.29
CA GLN A 180 52.39 1.03 11.85
C GLN A 180 52.56 2.15 10.81
N GLY A 181 51.97 3.31 11.12
CA GLY A 181 52.62 4.60 10.84
C GLY A 181 51.73 5.70 10.27
N ALA A 182 51.16 6.49 11.18
CA ALA A 182 50.88 7.93 11.07
C ALA A 182 50.05 8.51 9.89
N SER A 183 49.08 9.31 10.32
CA SER A 183 48.57 10.54 9.69
C SER A 183 47.47 10.44 8.64
N ASP A 184 46.33 11.00 9.06
CA ASP A 184 45.31 11.77 8.34
C ASP A 184 44.64 11.21 7.07
N LYS A 185 43.29 11.22 7.16
CA LYS A 185 42.28 11.47 6.10
C LYS A 185 42.66 11.03 4.68
N PHE A 186 41.95 10.05 4.13
CA PHE A 186 41.17 10.20 2.89
C PHE A 186 40.34 8.93 2.62
N GLN A 187 39.20 9.15 1.97
CA GLN A 187 38.24 8.15 1.47
C GLN A 187 38.91 7.00 0.72
N THR A 188 38.49 5.76 0.99
CA THR A 188 38.78 4.62 0.11
C THR A 188 37.48 3.97 -0.30
N SER A 189 37.04 4.32 -1.51
CA SER A 189 35.96 3.66 -2.23
C SER A 189 36.39 2.23 -2.56
N ILE A 190 35.67 1.23 -2.03
CA ILE A 190 35.88 -0.18 -2.38
C ILE A 190 35.12 -0.45 -3.68
N ASN A 191 35.88 -0.76 -4.73
CA ASN A 191 35.42 -1.11 -6.07
C ASN A 191 34.89 -2.56 -6.07
N VAL A 192 33.57 -2.73 -6.21
CA VAL A 192 32.90 -4.04 -6.19
C VAL A 192 32.80 -4.69 -7.58
N HIS A 193 33.49 -4.18 -8.61
CA HIS A 193 33.36 -4.74 -9.97
C HIS A 193 34.15 -6.04 -10.25
N SER A 194 34.87 -6.63 -9.30
CA SER A 194 35.79 -7.74 -9.62
C SER A 194 35.26 -9.17 -9.37
N THR A 195 34.03 -9.37 -8.90
CA THR A 195 33.52 -10.73 -8.57
C THR A 195 32.52 -11.32 -9.56
N LEU A 196 32.24 -10.66 -10.70
CA LEU A 196 31.27 -11.15 -11.70
C LEU A 196 31.88 -12.00 -12.84
N ASN A 197 33.06 -12.60 -12.65
CA ASN A 197 33.78 -13.35 -13.72
C ASN A 197 34.04 -14.84 -13.41
N VAL A 198 33.35 -15.46 -12.45
CA VAL A 198 33.61 -16.88 -12.10
C VAL A 198 32.45 -17.84 -12.43
N LEU A 199 31.39 -17.38 -13.10
CA LEU A 199 30.33 -18.26 -13.60
C LEU A 199 30.18 -18.19 -15.12
N GLU A 200 31.25 -18.53 -15.84
CA GLU A 200 31.21 -18.76 -17.30
C GLU A 200 31.79 -20.14 -17.65
N THR A 201 31.16 -21.20 -17.16
CA THR A 201 31.23 -22.53 -17.79
C THR A 201 29.96 -23.32 -17.52
N GLN A 202 28.96 -23.18 -18.40
CA GLN A 202 28.25 -24.31 -19.00
C GLN A 202 27.38 -23.77 -20.14
N GLY A 203 27.88 -23.93 -21.36
CA GLY A 203 27.14 -23.65 -22.57
C GLY A 203 26.15 -24.75 -22.89
N LEU A 204 24.94 -24.37 -23.26
CA LEU A 204 24.25 -24.79 -24.49
C LEU A 204 23.03 -23.87 -24.66
N TYR A 205 22.62 -23.65 -25.91
CA TYR A 205 21.55 -22.72 -26.36
C TYR A 205 21.98 -21.27 -26.64
N LYS A 206 23.01 -21.11 -27.48
CA LYS A 206 23.02 -20.01 -28.46
C LYS A 206 22.11 -20.42 -29.62
N ASN A 207 20.99 -19.72 -29.80
CA ASN A 207 20.56 -19.33 -31.14
C ASN A 207 19.53 -18.19 -31.13
N THR A 208 19.90 -17.16 -31.88
CA THR A 208 19.03 -16.33 -32.73
C THR A 208 18.06 -15.39 -32.02
N VAL A 209 18.47 -14.14 -31.78
CA VAL A 209 17.97 -12.94 -32.48
C VAL A 209 18.97 -11.81 -32.23
N ALA A 210 19.95 -11.69 -33.11
CA ALA A 210 20.72 -10.47 -33.28
C ALA A 210 20.08 -9.69 -34.45
N HIS A 211 19.34 -8.63 -34.14
CA HIS A 211 19.11 -7.57 -35.12
C HIS A 211 19.01 -6.19 -34.43
N LYS A 212 20.09 -5.42 -34.64
CA LYS A 212 20.15 -3.95 -34.80
C LYS A 212 19.32 -3.08 -33.84
N VAL A 213 19.98 -2.56 -32.81
CA VAL A 213 19.83 -1.13 -32.46
C VAL A 213 21.24 -0.56 -32.26
N ALA A 214 21.60 0.34 -33.17
CA ALA A 214 22.85 1.06 -33.15
C ALA A 214 22.80 2.18 -32.10
N ARG A 215 23.87 2.26 -31.30
CA ARG A 215 24.55 3.47 -30.80
C ARG A 215 23.66 4.70 -30.57
N ALA A 216 23.19 4.84 -29.33
CA ALA A 216 22.97 6.14 -28.70
C ALA A 216 23.53 6.08 -27.28
N ASP A 217 24.23 7.14 -26.91
CA ASP A 217 25.08 7.35 -25.74
C ASP A 217 24.56 6.74 -24.41
N GLY A 218 25.24 5.68 -23.96
CA GLY A 218 24.90 4.92 -22.74
C GLY A 218 25.48 5.48 -21.44
N HIS A 219 26.01 6.71 -21.44
CA HIS A 219 26.69 7.28 -20.26
C HIS A 219 25.82 8.17 -19.37
N ALA A 220 24.63 8.60 -19.81
CA ALA A 220 23.79 9.55 -19.06
C ALA A 220 22.64 8.89 -18.26
N LEU A 221 22.41 7.58 -18.40
CA LEU A 221 21.27 6.88 -17.78
C LEU A 221 21.64 6.09 -16.51
N ALA A 222 22.93 5.97 -16.21
CA ALA A 222 23.41 5.31 -14.99
C ALA A 222 23.38 6.22 -13.75
N ASP A 223 23.50 7.54 -13.93
CA ASP A 223 23.60 8.51 -12.82
C ASP A 223 22.26 8.82 -12.14
N ASN A 224 21.13 8.38 -12.71
CA ASN A 224 19.79 8.66 -12.16
C ASN A 224 19.15 7.45 -11.47
N MET A 225 19.82 6.28 -11.49
CA MET A 225 19.39 5.05 -10.80
C MET A 225 20.24 4.71 -9.57
N THR A 226 21.28 5.50 -9.31
CA THR A 226 22.08 5.45 -8.10
C THR A 226 21.49 6.38 -7.05
N CYS A 227 20.31 6.03 -6.52
CA CYS A 227 20.09 6.29 -5.09
C CYS A 227 21.22 5.52 -4.41
N SER A 228 22.27 6.25 -3.98
CA SER A 228 23.52 5.64 -3.55
C SER A 228 23.18 4.58 -2.51
N PHE A 229 23.82 3.42 -2.58
CA PHE A 229 23.67 2.36 -1.58
C PHE A 229 23.75 2.92 -0.15
N ASP A 230 24.54 3.97 0.06
CA ASP A 230 24.64 4.74 1.31
C ASP A 230 23.32 5.37 1.77
N GLU A 231 22.51 5.90 0.85
CA GLU A 231 21.19 6.47 1.16
C GLU A 231 20.22 5.38 1.60
N VAL A 232 20.26 4.21 0.96
CA VAL A 232 19.45 3.05 1.35
C VAL A 232 19.85 2.54 2.72
N VAL A 233 21.16 2.42 3.00
CA VAL A 233 21.69 2.05 4.32
C VAL A 233 21.23 3.06 5.38
N LYS A 234 21.34 4.36 5.10
CA LYS A 234 20.91 5.43 6.01
C LYS A 234 19.39 5.40 6.28
N MET A 235 18.58 5.14 5.25
CA MET A 235 17.14 4.97 5.42
C MET A 235 16.81 3.74 6.27
N ASN A 236 17.52 2.63 6.07
CA ASN A 236 17.32 1.41 6.84
C ASN A 236 17.74 1.59 8.31
N GLU A 237 18.82 2.31 8.57
CA GLU A 237 19.24 2.65 9.94
C GLU A 237 18.20 3.53 10.65
N LYS A 238 17.68 4.55 9.93
CA LYS A 238 16.60 5.41 10.43
C LYS A 238 15.34 4.61 10.74
N LEU A 239 14.93 3.73 9.83
CA LEU A 239 13.77 2.85 10.03
C LEU A 239 13.96 1.93 11.24
N SER A 240 15.13 1.29 11.35
CA SER A 240 15.49 0.43 12.47
C SER A 240 15.46 1.18 13.80
N SER A 241 15.92 2.43 13.82
CA SER A 241 15.83 3.30 15.00
C SER A 241 14.39 3.61 15.40
N THR A 242 13.53 3.97 14.43
CA THR A 242 12.10 4.22 14.67
C THR A 242 11.39 2.97 15.19
N VAL A 243 11.67 1.79 14.62
CA VAL A 243 11.10 0.52 15.09
C VAL A 243 11.50 0.22 16.53
N ARG A 244 12.77 0.41 16.90
CA ARG A 244 13.22 0.24 18.29
C ARG A 244 12.52 1.21 19.25
N SER A 245 12.35 2.47 18.85
CA SER A 245 11.63 3.47 19.65
C SER A 245 10.16 3.08 19.89
N LEU A 246 9.46 2.62 18.86
CA LEU A 246 8.06 2.18 18.97
C LEU A 246 7.91 0.94 19.86
N ILE A 247 8.85 -0.01 19.80
CA ILE A 247 8.86 -1.19 20.68
C ILE A 247 9.00 -0.75 22.15
N GLN A 248 9.89 0.19 22.43
CA GLN A 248 10.11 0.72 23.78
C GLN A 248 8.88 1.46 24.32
N GLU A 249 8.21 2.25 23.47
CA GLU A 249 6.97 2.95 23.81
C GLU A 249 5.83 1.96 24.10
N LEU A 250 5.68 0.92 23.27
CA LEU A 250 4.70 -0.14 23.49
C LEU A 250 4.93 -0.87 24.82
N GLN A 251 6.18 -1.18 25.15
CA GLN A 251 6.53 -1.77 26.44
C GLN A 251 6.20 -0.83 27.61
N SER A 252 6.48 0.46 27.48
CA SER A 252 6.14 1.48 28.48
C SER A 252 4.63 1.58 28.70
N ASN A 253 3.85 1.66 27.63
CA ASN A 253 2.38 1.67 27.67
C ASN A 253 1.80 0.39 28.30
N LYS A 254 2.40 -0.77 28.03
CA LYS A 254 1.99 -2.04 28.64
C LYS A 254 2.23 -2.04 30.15
N MET A 255 3.34 -1.46 30.61
CA MET A 255 3.62 -1.31 32.04
C MET A 255 2.65 -0.31 32.70
N GLU A 256 2.39 0.82 32.07
CA GLU A 256 1.43 1.82 32.57
C GLU A 256 0.02 1.22 32.69
N LYS A 257 -0.44 0.52 31.65
CA LYS A 257 -1.72 -0.21 31.69
C LYS A 257 -1.79 -1.17 32.88
N LYS A 258 -0.74 -1.96 33.11
CA LYS A 258 -0.67 -2.89 34.25
C LYS A 258 -0.74 -2.16 35.60
N GLN A 259 -0.10 -0.99 35.71
CA GLN A 259 -0.19 -0.16 36.92
C GLN A 259 -1.61 0.39 37.14
N LEU A 260 -2.28 0.83 36.07
CA LEU A 260 -3.66 1.31 36.14
C LEU A 260 -4.62 0.17 36.52
N GLU A 261 -4.44 -1.02 35.94
CA GLU A 261 -5.21 -2.22 36.31
C GLU A 261 -4.99 -2.60 37.79
N GLN A 262 -3.78 -2.47 38.33
CA GLN A 262 -3.52 -2.71 39.75
C GLN A 262 -4.20 -1.65 40.64
N LYS A 263 -4.17 -0.37 40.25
CA LYS A 263 -4.85 0.73 40.96
C LYS A 263 -6.38 0.58 40.96
N LEU A 264 -6.94 0.05 39.87
CA LEU A 264 -8.39 -0.17 39.72
C LEU A 264 -8.85 -1.50 40.37
N GLY A 265 -8.10 -2.58 40.20
CA GLY A 265 -8.40 -3.90 40.74
C GLY A 265 -8.42 -3.95 42.28
N GLY A 266 -7.61 -3.11 42.95
CA GLY A 266 -7.63 -2.99 44.41
C GLY A 266 -8.93 -2.42 44.99
N LYS A 267 -9.79 -1.77 44.19
CA LYS A 267 -11.05 -1.18 44.68
C LYS A 267 -12.26 -2.14 44.56
N SER A 268 -12.21 -3.13 43.67
CA SER A 268 -13.33 -4.05 43.45
C SER A 268 -13.47 -5.11 44.55
N GLN A 269 -12.42 -5.40 45.31
CA GLN A 269 -12.48 -6.44 46.36
C GLN A 269 -13.14 -5.96 47.67
N LYS A 270 -13.27 -4.64 47.90
CA LYS A 270 -13.98 -4.08 49.07
C LYS A 270 -15.50 -3.92 48.90
N ARG A 271 -16.07 -4.20 47.72
CA ARG A 271 -17.53 -4.10 47.48
C ARG A 271 -18.29 -5.44 47.54
N LYS A 272 -17.63 -6.56 47.81
CA LYS A 272 -18.28 -7.89 47.92
C LYS A 272 -18.87 -8.22 49.31
N GLN A 273 -18.96 -7.25 50.23
CA GLN A 273 -19.61 -7.42 51.54
C GLN A 273 -20.71 -6.38 51.82
N GLY A 274 -21.29 -5.79 50.78
CA GLY A 274 -22.50 -4.97 50.90
C GLY A 274 -23.69 -5.73 50.33
N SER A 275 -24.52 -6.25 51.23
CA SER A 275 -25.89 -6.77 51.06
C SER A 275 -26.50 -6.70 49.66
N GLU A 276 -26.89 -7.87 49.15
CA GLU A 276 -27.90 -8.06 48.11
C GLU A 276 -29.24 -7.44 48.55
N GLU A 277 -29.37 -6.13 48.48
CA GLU A 277 -30.67 -5.48 48.44
C GLU A 277 -31.05 -5.36 46.97
N ALA A 278 -31.84 -6.34 46.53
CA ALA A 278 -32.37 -6.42 45.18
C ALA A 278 -33.08 -5.10 44.83
N LEU A 279 -32.41 -4.24 44.07
CA LEU A 279 -33.02 -3.10 43.41
C LEU A 279 -34.03 -3.65 42.40
N LYS A 280 -35.28 -3.80 42.88
CA LYS A 280 -36.46 -3.97 42.06
C LYS A 280 -36.56 -2.72 41.17
N PHE A 281 -36.07 -2.82 39.95
CA PHE A 281 -36.45 -1.90 38.90
C PHE A 281 -37.96 -2.00 38.76
N ALA A 282 -38.67 -0.96 39.20
CA ALA A 282 -40.08 -0.82 38.91
C ALA A 282 -40.24 -0.91 37.39
N SER A 283 -40.98 -1.92 36.93
CA SER A 283 -41.38 -2.03 35.53
C SER A 283 -42.15 -0.76 35.18
N LEU A 284 -41.52 0.11 34.40
CA LEU A 284 -42.17 1.25 33.79
C LEU A 284 -43.08 0.68 32.69
N ASP A 285 -44.36 0.53 33.03
CA ASP A 285 -45.43 0.32 32.06
C ASP A 285 -45.48 1.54 31.14
N LEU A 286 -44.83 1.43 29.99
CA LEU A 286 -44.92 2.40 28.91
C LEU A 286 -46.21 2.13 28.12
N PRO A 287 -47.08 3.13 27.94
CA PRO A 287 -48.31 2.95 27.17
C PRO A 287 -47.97 2.62 25.69
N PRO A 288 -48.81 1.83 25.01
CA PRO A 288 -48.60 1.48 23.62
C PRO A 288 -48.60 2.75 22.76
N LEU A 289 -47.54 2.93 21.98
CA LEU A 289 -47.42 3.98 20.98
C LEU A 289 -48.40 3.70 19.82
N GLU A 290 -49.63 4.18 19.95
CA GLU A 290 -50.54 4.31 18.81
C GLU A 290 -50.05 5.47 17.93
N VAL A 291 -49.15 5.16 17.01
CA VAL A 291 -48.73 6.12 15.98
C VAL A 291 -49.75 6.08 14.85
N SER A 292 -50.78 6.94 14.96
CA SER A 292 -51.71 7.22 13.88
C SER A 292 -50.99 8.04 12.80
N TYR A 293 -50.80 7.47 11.61
CA TYR A 293 -50.26 8.17 10.43
C TYR A 293 -51.41 8.49 9.44
N PRO A 294 -51.97 9.71 9.49
CA PRO A 294 -53.10 10.09 8.63
C PRO A 294 -52.74 10.44 7.16
N GLU A 295 -51.46 10.36 6.75
CA GLU A 295 -51.04 10.88 5.43
C GLU A 295 -51.05 9.86 4.28
N LEU A 296 -51.42 8.59 4.50
CA LEU A 296 -51.35 7.54 3.46
C LEU A 296 -52.65 7.28 2.68
N THR A 297 -53.73 8.04 2.85
CA THR A 297 -55.02 7.75 2.20
C THR A 297 -55.29 8.46 0.87
N ASN A 298 -54.39 9.28 0.34
CA ASN A 298 -54.65 10.08 -0.87
C ASN A 298 -53.95 9.57 -2.15
N PHE A 299 -54.02 8.27 -2.43
CA PHE A 299 -53.77 7.74 -3.78
C PHE A 299 -55.00 6.96 -4.25
N ASN A 300 -56.05 7.68 -4.63
CA ASN A 300 -57.20 7.12 -5.33
C ASN A 300 -57.32 7.78 -6.71
N LEU A 301 -56.85 7.03 -7.71
CA LEU A 301 -57.44 6.81 -9.03
C LEU A 301 -58.16 7.99 -9.75
N GLN A 302 -57.51 8.50 -10.79
CA GLN A 302 -58.11 8.91 -12.07
C GLN A 302 -57.28 8.16 -13.14
N SER A 303 -57.78 7.16 -13.90
CA SER A 303 -58.91 7.13 -14.84
C SER A 303 -58.88 8.27 -15.83
#